data_AF-U2JTZ0-F1
#
_entry.id   AF-U2JTZ0-F1
#
_cell.length_a   1.000
_cell.length_b   1.000
_cell.length_c   1.000
_cell.angle_alpha   90.00
_cell.angle_beta   90.00
_cell.angle_gamma   90.00
#
_symmetry.space_group_name_H-M   'P 1'
#
loop_
_entity.id
_entity.type
_entity.pdbx_description
1 polymer ?
#
loop_
_entity_poly.entity_id
_entity_poly.type
_entity_poly.pdbx_seq_one_letter_code
_entity_poly.pdbx_strand_id
1 'polypeptide(L)'
;MNIAAREFEENGFEILEKAEVYRPIELYDVGALVWFARIIDWEFPGFEVEKYRDHLFKAQEILEKEGVIRGSIHRYYFAARKK
;
A
#
# COMPACT_ATOMS: atom_id res chain seq x y z
N MET A 1 -6.76 5.58 9.42
CA MET A 1 -6.80 5.08 10.82
C MET A 1 -8.20 5.13 11.47
N ASN A 2 -8.97 6.22 11.34
CA ASN A 2 -10.23 6.42 12.11
C ASN A 2 -11.31 5.33 11.93
N ILE A 3 -11.46 4.78 10.72
CA ILE A 3 -12.44 3.71 10.44
C ILE A 3 -12.09 2.45 11.25
N ALA A 4 -10.86 1.95 11.13
CA ALA A 4 -10.39 0.78 11.87
C ALA A 4 -10.43 0.98 13.40
N ALA A 5 -10.11 2.18 13.89
CA ALA A 5 -10.19 2.48 15.32
C ALA A 5 -11.63 2.34 15.85
N ARG A 6 -12.59 2.87 15.10
CA ARG A 6 -14.00 2.77 15.42
C ARG A 6 -14.49 1.33 15.41
N GLU A 7 -14.06 0.53 14.43
CA GLU A 7 -14.40 -0.90 14.37
C GLU A 7 -13.90 -1.66 15.62
N PHE A 8 -12.69 -1.38 16.12
CA PHE A 8 -12.20 -1.97 17.38
C PHE A 8 -13.11 -1.60 18.57
N GLU A 9 -13.44 -0.32 18.71
CA GLU A 9 -14.25 0.18 19.83
C GLU A 9 -15.67 -0.40 19.81
N GLU A 10 -16.31 -0.45 18.64
CA GLU A 10 -17.63 -1.03 18.43
C GLU A 10 -17.67 -2.55 18.68
N ASN A 11 -16.53 -3.23 18.51
CA ASN A 11 -16.39 -4.68 18.79
C ASN A 11 -15.85 -4.98 20.20
N GLY A 12 -15.94 -4.02 21.13
CA GLY A 12 -15.63 -4.25 22.54
C GLY A 12 -14.14 -4.29 22.86
N PHE A 13 -13.28 -3.69 22.03
CA PHE A 13 -11.88 -3.49 22.35
C PHE A 13 -11.63 -2.09 22.93
N GLU A 14 -10.61 -1.99 23.77
CA GLU A 14 -10.00 -0.75 24.21
C GLU A 14 -8.66 -0.59 23.49
N ILE A 15 -8.49 0.51 22.76
CA ILE A 15 -7.22 0.83 22.10
C ILE A 15 -6.27 1.39 23.15
N LEU A 16 -5.20 0.65 23.44
CA LEU A 16 -4.15 1.06 24.38
C LEU A 16 -3.14 1.98 23.69
N GLU A 17 -2.85 1.71 22.42
CA GLU A 17 -1.87 2.45 21.62
C GLU A 17 -2.28 2.44 20.15
N LYS A 18 -1.99 3.55 19.46
CA LYS A 18 -2.12 3.64 18.00
C LYS A 18 -1.11 4.64 17.45
N ALA A 19 -0.61 4.37 16.27
CA ALA A 19 0.13 5.36 15.49
C ALA A 19 -0.06 5.13 14.00
N GLU A 20 0.24 6.15 13.22
CA GLU A 20 0.29 6.07 11.76
C GLU A 20 1.48 6.83 11.21
N VAL A 21 1.93 6.41 10.03
CA VAL A 21 3.03 7.05 9.32
C VAL A 21 2.77 7.02 7.82
N TYR A 22 3.17 8.10 7.17
CA TYR A 22 3.22 8.22 5.72
C TYR A 22 4.69 8.19 5.30
N ARG A 23 5.05 7.23 4.46
CA ARG A 23 6.43 7.04 3.98
C ARG A 23 6.43 6.79 2.49
N PRO A 24 7.53 7.14 1.79
CA PRO A 24 7.71 6.66 0.44
C PRO A 24 7.86 5.14 0.44
N ILE A 25 7.30 4.50 -0.58
CA ILE A 25 7.75 3.18 -1.04
C ILE A 25 8.56 3.39 -2.31
N GLU A 26 9.70 2.72 -2.40
CA GLU A 26 10.63 2.86 -3.51
C GLU A 26 10.78 1.50 -4.19
N LEU A 27 10.55 1.47 -5.50
CA LEU A 27 10.64 0.28 -6.34
C LEU A 27 11.71 0.53 -7.39
N TYR A 28 12.70 -0.35 -7.44
CA TYR A 28 13.87 -0.24 -8.33
C TYR A 28 13.77 -1.20 -9.52
N ASP A 29 12.61 -1.83 -9.70
CA ASP A 29 12.34 -2.84 -10.72
C ASP A 29 10.85 -2.82 -11.08
N VAL A 30 10.51 -2.80 -12.37
CA VAL A 30 9.12 -2.79 -12.84
C VAL A 30 8.44 -4.14 -12.57
N GLY A 31 9.18 -5.25 -12.60
CA GLY A 31 8.68 -6.56 -12.21
C GLY A 31 8.25 -6.60 -10.73
N ALA A 32 8.97 -5.93 -9.84
CA ALA A 32 8.59 -5.76 -8.43
C ALA A 32 7.29 -4.97 -8.29
N LEU A 33 7.09 -3.91 -9.08
CA LEU A 33 5.82 -3.19 -9.15
C LEU A 33 4.67 -4.09 -9.64
N VAL A 34 4.91 -4.89 -10.68
CA VAL A 34 3.94 -5.86 -11.21
C VAL A 34 3.57 -6.92 -10.16
N TRP A 35 4.56 -7.46 -9.45
CA TRP A 35 4.34 -8.43 -8.38
C TRP A 35 3.53 -7.83 -7.24
N PHE A 36 3.85 -6.60 -6.83
CA PHE A 36 3.13 -5.85 -5.80
C PHE A 36 1.65 -5.66 -6.19
N ALA A 37 1.39 -5.20 -7.41
CA ALA A 37 0.04 -5.01 -7.92
C ALA A 37 -0.76 -6.32 -8.06
N ARG A 38 -0.08 -7.45 -8.27
CA ARG A 38 -0.74 -8.77 -8.36
C ARG A 38 -1.18 -9.35 -7.02
N ILE A 39 -0.40 -9.11 -5.96
CA ILE A 39 -0.66 -9.72 -4.64
C ILE A 39 -1.58 -8.86 -3.80
N ILE A 40 -1.58 -7.55 -4.01
CA ILE A 40 -2.38 -6.60 -3.24
C ILE A 40 -3.64 -6.26 -4.04
N ASP A 41 -4.50 -7.25 -4.20
CA ASP A 41 -5.72 -7.17 -5.00
C ASP A 41 -6.74 -6.15 -4.44
N TRP A 42 -6.74 -5.92 -3.12
CA TRP A 42 -7.57 -4.88 -2.50
C TRP A 42 -7.12 -3.46 -2.87
N GLU A 43 -5.84 -3.26 -3.23
CA GLU A 43 -5.31 -1.96 -3.65
C GLU A 43 -5.34 -1.81 -5.18
N PHE A 44 -5.12 -2.90 -5.91
CA PHE A 44 -5.19 -2.95 -7.37
C PHE A 44 -6.19 -4.00 -7.87
N PRO A 45 -7.51 -3.79 -7.66
CA PRO A 45 -8.51 -4.77 -8.06
C PRO A 45 -8.49 -5.02 -9.57
N GLY A 46 -8.38 -6.30 -9.97
CA GLY A 46 -8.38 -6.70 -11.38
C GLY A 46 -7.15 -6.23 -12.15
N PHE A 47 -5.99 -6.14 -11.49
CA PHE A 47 -4.73 -5.83 -12.16
C PHE A 47 -4.35 -6.93 -13.17
N GLU A 48 -4.12 -6.50 -14.42
CA GLU A 48 -3.65 -7.35 -15.51
C GLU A 48 -2.55 -6.64 -16.28
N VAL A 49 -1.44 -7.33 -16.53
CA VAL A 49 -0.26 -6.73 -17.20
C VAL A 49 -0.63 -6.17 -18.57
N GLU A 50 -1.39 -6.91 -19.38
CA GLU A 50 -1.76 -6.47 -20.74
C GLU A 50 -2.65 -5.22 -20.72
N LYS A 51 -3.61 -5.16 -19.78
CA LYS A 51 -4.51 -4.00 -19.63
C LYS A 51 -3.75 -2.72 -19.24
N TYR A 52 -2.69 -2.86 -18.45
CA TYR A 52 -1.91 -1.73 -17.92
C TYR A 52 -0.53 -1.57 -18.58
N ARG A 53 -0.29 -2.24 -19.71
CA ARG A 53 1.04 -2.29 -20.36
C ARG A 53 1.65 -0.91 -20.62
N ASP A 54 0.88 0.03 -21.15
CA ASP A 54 1.37 1.38 -21.43
C ASP A 54 1.74 2.15 -20.15
N HIS A 55 1.10 1.86 -19.02
CA HIS A 55 1.47 2.42 -17.72
C HIS A 55 2.75 1.78 -17.17
N LEU A 56 2.96 0.49 -17.42
CA LEU A 56 4.18 -0.21 -17.04
C LEU A 56 5.38 0.27 -17.86
N PHE A 57 5.19 0.60 -19.15
CA PHE A 57 6.23 1.26 -19.95
C PHE A 57 6.57 2.64 -19.41
N LYS A 58 5.58 3.44 -19.01
CA LYS A 58 5.86 4.72 -18.32
C LYS A 58 6.60 4.52 -17.00
N ALA A 59 6.27 3.46 -16.25
CA ALA A 59 7.00 3.13 -15.03
C ALA A 59 8.46 2.78 -15.32
N GLN A 60 8.73 2.06 -16.43
CA GLN A 60 10.08 1.80 -16.91
C GLN A 60 10.81 3.08 -17.31
N GLU A 61 10.17 4.00 -18.04
CA GLU A 61 10.74 5.30 -18.40
C GLU A 61 11.13 6.13 -17.16
N ILE A 62 10.27 6.12 -16.13
CA ILE A 62 10.56 6.76 -14.83
C ILE A 62 11.77 6.10 -14.18
N LEU A 63 11.81 4.77 -14.15
CA LEU A 63 12.93 4.02 -13.57
C LEU A 63 14.25 4.33 -14.26
N GLU A 64 14.27 4.41 -15.60
CA GLU A 64 15.46 4.74 -16.38
C GLU A 64 15.93 6.18 -16.17
N LYS A 65 15.00 7.12 -16.00
CA LYS A 65 15.31 8.54 -15.80
C LYS A 65 15.72 8.87 -14.37
N GLU A 66 15.01 8.33 -13.39
CA GLU A 66 15.11 8.71 -11.98
C GLU A 66 15.83 7.67 -11.12
N GLY A 67 16.06 6.47 -11.67
CA GLY A 67 16.67 5.33 -10.96
C GLY A 67 15.72 4.63 -10.00
N VAL A 68 14.47 5.11 -9.85
CA VAL A 68 13.50 4.58 -8.87
C VAL A 68 12.07 5.01 -9.20
N ILE A 69 11.10 4.12 -8.97
CA ILE A 69 9.67 4.41 -8.99
C ILE A 69 9.23 4.67 -7.54
N ARG A 70 8.70 5.86 -7.26
CA ARG A 70 8.26 6.25 -5.91
C ARG A 70 6.75 6.25 -5.80
N GLY A 71 6.24 5.56 -4.79
CA GLY A 71 4.86 5.64 -4.32
C GLY A 71 4.78 6.16 -2.89
N SER A 72 3.57 6.37 -2.39
CA SER A 72 3.31 6.74 -1.00
C SER A 72 2.56 5.61 -0.29
N ILE A 73 3.06 5.18 0.86
CA ILE A 73 2.39 4.21 1.71
C ILE A 73 1.88 4.88 2.98
N HIS A 74 0.68 4.46 3.39
CA HIS A 74 0.10 4.76 4.68
C HIS A 74 0.11 3.49 5.53
N ARG A 75 0.91 3.49 6.59
CA ARG A 75 0.99 2.36 7.54
C ARG A 75 0.45 2.83 8.88
N TYR A 76 -0.35 1.99 9.52
CA TYR A 76 -0.86 2.22 10.86
C TYR A 76 -0.85 0.93 11.66
N TYR A 77 -0.81 1.04 12.98
CA TYR A 77 -1.01 -0.08 13.87
C TYR A 77 -1.89 0.32 15.04
N PHE A 78 -2.43 -0.71 15.71
CA PHE A 78 -3.17 -0.61 16.95
C PHE A 78 -2.65 -1.68 17.92
N ALA A 79 -2.44 -1.30 19.18
CA ALA A 79 -2.37 -2.24 20.28
C ALA A 79 -3.70 -2.12 21.04
N ALA A 80 -4.47 -3.21 21.09
CA ALA A 80 -5.81 -3.19 21.67
C ALA A 80 -6.01 -4.37 22.62
N ARG A 81 -6.80 -4.15 23.65
CA ARG A 81 -7.19 -5.16 24.64
C ARG A 81 -8.69 -5.39 24.56
N LYS A 82 -9.10 -6.65 24.57
CA LYS A 82 -10.52 -6.99 24.72
C LYS A 82 -11.00 -6.54 26.10
N LYS A 83 -12.10 -5.80 26.15
CA LYS A 83 -12.73 -5.40 27.40
C LYS A 83 -13.26 -6.61 28.18
#